data_AF-A0AAN9YYE3-F1
#
_entry.id   AF-A0AAN9YYE3-F1
#
_cell.length_a   1.000
_cell.length_b   1.000
_cell.length_c   1.000
_cell.angle_alpha   90.00
_cell.angle_beta   90.00
_cell.angle_gamma   90.00
#
_symmetry.space_group_name_H-M   'P 1'
#
loop_
_entity.id
_entity.type
_entity.pdbx_description
1 polymer ?
#
loop_
_entity_poly.entity_id
_entity_poly.type
_entity_poly.pdbx_seq_one_letter_code
_entity_poly.pdbx_strand_id
1 'polypeptide(L)'
;MTDYVDPHFVRALSRDPDRRSPQELQVIHYGLQGLEALACYRDSLLRALCRTVRYERHDANDVLYYTGELSTCWYILLSGSVFIDGSMYLPRSR
;
A
#
# COMPACT_ATOMS: atom_id res chain seq x y z
N MET A 1 2.41 -4.52 -20.06
CA MET A 1 2.75 -5.56 -19.05
C MET A 1 2.06 -5.13 -17.79
N THR A 2 0.89 -5.69 -17.50
CA THR A 2 0.06 -5.29 -16.36
C THR A 2 0.79 -5.54 -15.05
N ASP A 3 0.84 -4.51 -14.19
CA ASP A 3 1.32 -4.52 -12.80
C ASP A 3 0.69 -5.66 -11.99
N TYR A 4 1.30 -6.84 -12.05
CA TYR A 4 0.88 -7.97 -11.23
C TYR A 4 1.49 -7.75 -9.85
N VAL A 5 0.75 -7.08 -8.97
CA VAL A 5 1.09 -7.01 -7.55
C VAL A 5 1.22 -8.46 -7.06
N ASP A 6 2.42 -8.83 -6.57
CA ASP A 6 2.71 -10.21 -6.18
C ASP A 6 1.64 -10.73 -5.19
N PRO A 7 0.94 -11.84 -5.50
CA PRO A 7 -0.05 -12.41 -4.61
C PRO A 7 0.49 -12.71 -3.20
N HIS A 8 1.78 -13.05 -3.07
CA HIS A 8 2.41 -13.27 -1.78
C HIS A 8 2.53 -11.98 -0.97
N PHE A 9 2.83 -10.87 -1.65
CA PHE A 9 2.87 -9.54 -1.04
C PHE A 9 1.50 -9.13 -0.53
N VAL A 10 0.44 -9.27 -1.35
CA VAL A 10 -0.94 -8.97 -0.93
C VAL A 10 -1.34 -9.87 0.24
N ARG A 11 -1.06 -11.17 0.17
CA ARG A 11 -1.39 -12.11 1.24
C ARG A 11 -0.71 -11.76 2.56
N ALA A 12 0.57 -11.38 2.52
CA ALA A 12 1.31 -10.96 3.70
C ALA A 12 0.77 -9.65 4.29
N LEU A 13 0.41 -8.68 3.44
CA LEU A 13 -0.20 -7.42 3.88
C LEU A 13 -1.60 -7.58 4.47
N SER A 14 -2.39 -8.55 3.98
CA SER A 14 -3.71 -8.88 4.51
C SER A 14 -3.67 -9.52 5.90
N ARG A 15 -2.50 -9.99 6.34
CA ARG A 15 -2.31 -10.48 7.70
C ARG A 15 -2.27 -9.32 8.67
N ASP A 16 -2.94 -9.49 9.81
CA ASP A 16 -2.88 -8.54 10.92
C ASP A 16 -1.42 -8.21 11.29
N PRO A 17 -1.03 -6.92 11.40
CA PRO A 17 0.36 -6.55 11.58
C PRO A 17 1.04 -7.16 12.81
N ASP A 18 0.30 -7.36 13.90
CA ASP A 18 0.84 -7.93 15.16
C ASP A 18 1.03 -9.45 15.07
N ARG A 19 0.46 -10.09 14.04
CA ARG A 19 0.47 -11.56 13.83
C ARG A 19 1.32 -12.00 12.64
N ARG A 20 2.13 -11.10 12.07
CA ARG A 20 3.01 -11.40 10.93
C ARG A 20 4.23 -12.19 11.37
N SER A 21 4.54 -13.24 10.62
CA SER A 21 5.77 -14.01 10.74
C SER A 21 6.99 -13.23 10.20
N PRO A 22 8.22 -13.57 10.62
CA PRO A 22 9.44 -12.97 10.07
C PRO A 22 9.54 -13.11 8.54
N GLN A 23 9.06 -14.21 7.97
CA GLN A 23 9.03 -14.44 6.52
C GLN A 23 8.07 -13.47 5.83
N GLU A 24 6.86 -13.27 6.37
CA GLU A 24 5.90 -12.30 5.82
C GLU A 24 6.44 -10.87 5.89
N LEU A 25 7.12 -10.50 6.97
CA LEU A 25 7.76 -9.18 7.08
C LEU A 25 8.86 -8.98 6.02
N GLN A 26 9.60 -10.03 5.65
CA GLN A 26 10.58 -9.96 4.56
C GLN A 26 9.92 -9.77 3.19
N VAL A 27 8.83 -10.51 2.92
CA VAL A 27 8.06 -10.34 1.68
C VAL A 27 7.51 -8.91 1.57
N ILE A 28 6.96 -8.38 2.66
CA ILE A 28 6.46 -7.00 2.70
C ILE A 28 7.58 -6.01 2.46
N HIS A 29 8.73 -6.18 3.13
CA HIS A 29 9.88 -5.29 2.98
C HIS A 29 10.36 -5.19 1.54
N TYR A 30 10.53 -6.34 0.87
CA TYR A 30 10.92 -6.37 -0.54
C TYR A 30 9.86 -5.73 -1.46
N GLY A 31 8.58 -5.99 -1.19
CA GLY A 31 7.48 -5.37 -1.92
C GLY A 31 7.45 -3.85 -1.77
N LEU A 32 7.58 -3.33 -0.55
CA LEU A 32 7.62 -1.89 -0.27
C LEU A 32 8.83 -1.22 -0.92
N GLN A 33 10.00 -1.86 -0.93
CA GLN A 33 11.19 -1.36 -1.60
C GLN A 33 11.00 -1.26 -3.13
N GLY A 34 10.12 -2.09 -3.70
CA GLY A 34 9.75 -2.04 -5.11
C GLY A 34 8.88 -0.84 -5.50
N LEU A 35 8.15 -0.26 -4.54
CA LEU A 35 7.23 0.86 -4.78
C LEU A 35 7.99 2.17 -4.98
N GLU A 36 7.75 2.85 -6.10
CA GLU A 36 8.41 4.10 -6.45
C GLU A 36 8.20 5.17 -5.36
N ALA A 37 6.98 5.27 -4.84
CA ALA A 37 6.62 6.19 -3.76
C ALA A 37 7.47 6.00 -2.49
N LEU A 38 8.06 4.82 -2.30
CA LEU A 38 8.87 4.48 -1.14
C LEU A 38 10.36 4.30 -1.44
N ALA A 39 10.79 4.44 -2.69
CA ALA A 39 12.15 4.14 -3.12
C ALA A 39 13.22 5.03 -2.47
N CYS A 40 12.86 6.22 -2.00
CA CYS A 40 13.77 7.17 -1.35
C CYS A 40 13.95 6.95 0.16
N TYR A 41 13.16 6.09 0.80
CA TYR A 41 13.23 5.90 2.24
C TYR A 41 14.37 4.95 2.65
N ARG A 42 14.92 5.23 3.84
CA ARG A 42 15.96 4.38 4.44
C ARG A 42 15.39 3.03 4.84
N ASP A 43 16.23 2.00 4.78
CA ASP A 43 15.89 0.62 5.16
C ASP A 43 15.26 0.51 6.56
N SER A 44 15.78 1.26 7.53
CA SER A 44 15.26 1.28 8.90
C SER A 44 13.80 1.76 8.97
N LEU A 45 13.43 2.74 8.15
CA LEU A 45 12.05 3.22 8.07
C LEU A 45 11.16 2.21 7.37
N LEU A 46 11.61 1.60 6.28
CA LEU A 46 10.86 0.54 5.58
C LEU A 46 10.55 -0.63 6.54
N ARG A 47 11.51 -1.04 7.36
CA ARG A 47 11.28 -2.08 8.39
C ARG A 47 10.27 -1.67 9.45
N ALA A 48 10.22 -0.39 9.82
CA ALA A 48 9.19 0.12 10.72
C ALA A 48 7.81 0.06 10.04
N LEU A 49 7.72 0.51 8.79
CA LEU A 49 6.50 0.46 8.00
C LEU A 49 5.97 -0.96 7.81
N CYS A 50 6.84 -1.96 7.61
CA CYS A 50 6.42 -3.37 7.49
C CYS A 50 5.56 -3.87 8.66
N ARG A 51 5.68 -3.25 9.84
CA ARG A 51 4.91 -3.58 11.04
C ARG A 51 3.60 -2.80 11.17
N THR A 52 3.35 -1.81 10.32
CA THR A 52 2.16 -0.94 10.43
C THR A 52 1.29 -0.94 9.18
N VAL A 53 1.86 -1.15 8.00
CA VAL A 53 1.12 -1.15 6.72
C VAL A 53 0.06 -2.24 6.69
N ARG A 54 -1.07 -1.96 6.05
CA ARG A 54 -2.23 -2.86 5.92
C ARG A 54 -2.67 -2.89 4.46
N TYR A 55 -3.21 -4.01 4.03
CA TYR A 55 -3.89 -4.09 2.73
C TYR A 55 -5.37 -3.84 2.92
N GLU A 56 -5.92 -2.97 2.07
CA GLU A 56 -7.34 -2.71 1.97
C GLU A 56 -7.78 -2.87 0.52
N ARG A 57 -8.97 -3.40 0.31
CA ARG A 57 -9.61 -3.49 -0.99
C ARG A 57 -10.96 -2.80 -0.91
N HIS A 58 -11.17 -1.88 -1.82
CA HIS A 58 -12.36 -1.05 -1.92
C HIS A 58 -13.03 -1.31 -3.27
N ASP A 59 -14.36 -1.34 -3.26
CA ASP A 59 -15.16 -1.49 -4.47
C ASP A 59 -15.33 -0.13 -5.16
N ALA A 60 -15.85 -0.14 -6.39
CA ALA A 60 -16.10 1.10 -7.12
C ALA A 60 -17.10 1.99 -6.37
N ASN A 61 -16.79 3.28 -6.27
CA ASN A 61 -17.54 4.32 -5.54
C ASN A 61 -17.41 4.30 -4.01
N ASP A 62 -16.57 3.43 -3.43
CA ASP A 62 -16.22 3.56 -2.02
C ASP A 62 -15.46 4.88 -1.78
N VAL A 63 -15.87 5.61 -0.74
CA VAL A 63 -15.23 6.87 -0.34
C VAL A 63 -14.15 6.58 0.69
N LEU A 64 -12.90 6.89 0.35
CA LEU A 64 -11.75 6.66 1.24
C LEU A 64 -11.64 7.71 2.35
N TYR A 65 -11.91 8.98 2.03
CA TYR A 65 -11.89 10.10 2.98
C TYR A 65 -12.67 11.30 2.43
N TYR A 66 -13.09 12.19 3.33
CA TYR A 66 -13.71 13.46 2.96
C TYR A 66 -12.78 14.66 3.26
N THR A 67 -12.86 15.69 2.43
CA THR A 67 -12.15 16.95 2.65
C THR A 67 -12.60 17.59 3.97
N GLY A 68 -11.64 17.91 4.83
CA GLY A 68 -11.89 18.53 6.14
C GLY A 68 -11.93 17.55 7.32
N GLU A 69 -11.88 16.24 7.07
CA GLU A 69 -11.74 15.25 8.13
C GLU A 69 -10.29 15.10 8.60
N LEU A 70 -10.12 14.68 9.86
CA LEU A 70 -8.80 14.37 10.42
C LEU A 70 -8.21 13.16 9.69
N SER A 71 -7.07 13.36 9.03
CA SER A 71 -6.35 12.26 8.37
C SER A 71 -5.72 11.33 9.40
N THR A 72 -6.18 10.07 9.42
CA THR A 72 -5.68 9.04 10.35
C THR A 72 -4.64 8.12 9.70
N CYS A 73 -4.61 8.06 8.37
CA CYS A 73 -3.70 7.22 7.60
C CYS A 73 -3.38 7.83 6.22
N TRP A 74 -2.48 7.17 5.50
CA TRP A 74 -2.08 7.49 4.14
C TRP A 74 -2.17 6.23 3.28
N TYR A 75 -2.38 6.41 1.98
CA TYR A 75 -2.63 5.31 1.04
C TYR A 75 -1.55 5.26 -0.04
N ILE A 76 -1.20 4.05 -0.46
CA ILE A 76 -0.49 3.80 -1.72
C ILE A 76 -1.43 3.00 -2.60
N LEU A 77 -1.75 3.52 -3.77
CA LEU A 77 -2.59 2.82 -4.74
C LEU A 77 -1.78 1.74 -5.45
N LEU A 78 -2.09 0.47 -5.18
CA LEU A 78 -1.40 -0.68 -5.77
C LEU A 78 -1.99 -1.10 -7.12
N SER A 79 -3.31 -0.94 -7.30
CA SER A 79 -4.03 -1.30 -8.52
C SER A 79 -5.35 -0.53 -8.59
N GLY A 80 -5.94 -0.41 -9.78
CA GLY A 80 -7.20 0.29 -10.02
C GLY A 80 -7.02 1.77 -10.32
N SER A 81 -7.95 2.60 -9.85
CA SER A 81 -7.91 4.06 -9.99
C SER A 81 -8.65 4.72 -8.84
N VAL A 82 -8.29 5.96 -8.52
CA VAL A 82 -9.00 6.79 -7.53
C VAL A 82 -9.41 8.11 -8.16
N PHE A 83 -10.54 8.65 -7.72
CA PHE A 83 -11.05 9.94 -8.17
C PHE A 83 -10.87 10.97 -7.06
N ILE A 84 -10.17 12.06 -7.36
CA ILE A 84 -9.87 13.14 -6.42
C ILE A 84 -10.14 14.46 -7.14
N ASP A 85 -11.03 15.28 -6.58
CA ASP A 85 -11.32 16.65 -7.04
C ASP A 85 -11.50 16.80 -8.57
N GLY A 86 -12.31 15.93 -9.18
CA GLY A 86 -12.58 16.01 -10.62
C GLY A 86 -11.61 15.24 -11.52
N SER A 87 -10.53 14.69 -10.96
CA SER A 87 -9.47 14.03 -11.71
C SER A 87 -9.29 12.56 -11.30
N MET A 88 -9.01 11.70 -12.28
CA MET A 88 -8.72 10.29 -12.04
C MET A 88 -7.21 10.07 -11.96
N TYR A 89 -6.77 9.35 -10.92
CA TYR A 89 -5.37 9.00 -10.68
C TYR A 89 -5.21 7.49 -10.80
N LEU A 90 -4.15 7.08 -11.50
CA LEU A 90 -3.76 5.69 -11.71
C LEU A 90 -2.51 5.37 -10.87
N PRO A 91 -2.27 4.09 -10.52
CA PRO A 91 -0.98 3.66 -10.00
C PRO A 91 0.12 4.13 -10.94
N ARG A 92 1.21 4.68 -10.40
CA ARG A 92 2.35 5.07 -11.21
C ARG A 92 3.00 3.80 -11.76
N SER A 93 2.87 3.60 -13.07
CA SER A 93 3.65 2.60 -13.80
C SER A 93 5.12 2.98 -13.71
N ARG A 94 5.98 2.01 -13.41
CA ARG A 94 7.40 2.14 -13.77
C ARG A 94 7.57 2.25 -15.29
#